data_AF-A0A817WEX9-F1
#
_entry.id   AF-A0A817WEX9-F1
#
_cell.length_a   1.000
_cell.length_b   1.000
_cell.length_c   1.000
_cell.angle_alpha   90.00
_cell.angle_beta   90.00
_cell.angle_gamma   90.00
#
_symmetry.space_group_name_H-M   'P 1'
#
loop_
_entity.id
_entity.type
_entity.pdbx_description
1 polymer ?
#
loop_
_entity_poly.entity_id
_entity_poly.type
_entity_poly.pdbx_seq_one_letter_code
_entity_poly.pdbx_strand_id
1 'polypeptide(L)'
;MSSSLQAEILSVLIGIMRKSERNLLACIDANIYDKLFEILNDIDNIVADLLVDILTVITSLTINVNQLKILLRYLKTENNIWKKHAVKLLHTFKSFPQRHGPDEFFNFPGRNDSGLVLPPIKTWPYQNGFTISTWFRIDPVANSVIEKEKPYLYWFCTSKGHGYTAHFVGNCLVISYTKPKEKNFQHCIQFEFKSREWYMITFAHQYQRWAKSSIQCHINGQLVSTAYFPWSIESGDIFDKCYIGCTPDHNDLTSFSCQLSTFYLFSIYLEPLIVQGLYKLGPAYRNQFKFENESAHMLTDAQRKAMYDGKLMNSIVFNYNPVSCEEQLVLQTGPKTNISHFVHNAHAQMLSNVRSVVARSIYSTLHSIGGVQVFFPLFAQLDHQQSDGSINYDVCSILLFTLCELIERSYTIQHQMLSSKGFLMIGYYLEKILVEKVSGPIVEKRSVEITSDWKIENPSMIKVIATLLGNSPDNIHLYDMKSRFLDDMIFLLSSAKYLLGLAYIYQSNDQQIAVTDRVFELLNILLHHAIKFEFDGWRITKEDYYRKINKMVENMKDDDENDQKTTVSTSTASGPDTPIDGQSVTTLANHQIFCANVVHIISQMSEVLCNGCGGLLPLLARAT
;
A
#
# COMPACT_ATOMS: atom_id res chain seq x y z
N MET A 1 -6.16 38.97 20.26
CA MET A 1 -6.31 38.89 18.78
C MET A 1 -7.67 38.27 18.52
N SER A 2 -8.46 38.72 17.53
CA SER A 2 -9.79 38.13 17.29
C SER A 2 -9.67 36.76 16.62
N SER A 3 -10.63 35.86 16.88
CA SER A 3 -10.69 34.55 16.24
C SER A 3 -10.76 34.63 14.72
N SER A 4 -11.41 35.67 14.15
CA SER A 4 -11.46 35.89 12.70
C SER A 4 -10.08 36.16 12.10
N LEU A 5 -9.26 37.00 12.74
CA LEU A 5 -7.92 37.32 12.26
C LEU A 5 -6.96 36.14 12.45
N GLN A 6 -7.15 35.35 13.52
CA GLN A 6 -6.42 34.09 13.70
C GLN A 6 -6.78 33.10 12.59
N ALA A 7 -8.07 32.93 12.29
CA ALA A 7 -8.54 32.04 11.24
C ALA A 7 -8.02 32.43 9.85
N GLU A 8 -7.98 33.73 9.53
CA GLU A 8 -7.44 34.24 8.27
C GLU A 8 -5.94 33.92 8.11
N ILE A 9 -5.13 34.22 9.13
CA ILE A 9 -3.68 33.93 9.11
C ILE A 9 -3.41 32.42 9.01
N LEU A 10 -4.14 31.59 9.76
CA LEU A 10 -3.99 30.13 9.72
C LEU A 10 -4.42 29.55 8.37
N SER A 11 -5.48 30.07 7.75
CA SER A 11 -5.91 29.67 6.40
C SER A 11 -4.84 29.97 5.34
N VAL A 12 -4.21 31.15 5.42
CA VAL A 12 -3.08 31.51 4.54
C VAL A 12 -1.87 30.58 4.79
N LEU A 13 -1.56 30.26 6.05
CA LEU A 13 -0.48 29.33 6.40
C LEU A 13 -0.73 27.92 5.84
N ILE A 14 -1.94 27.38 5.99
CA ILE A 14 -2.35 26.09 5.37
C ILE A 14 -2.13 26.13 3.85
N GLY A 15 -2.53 27.23 3.20
CA GLY A 15 -2.32 27.44 1.76
C GLY A 15 -0.84 27.49 1.36
N ILE A 16 0.04 28.05 2.19
CA ILE A 16 1.50 28.03 1.99
C ILE A 16 2.05 26.62 2.19
N MET A 17 1.63 25.92 3.24
CA MET A 17 2.08 24.58 3.57
C MET A 17 1.73 23.55 2.48
N ARG A 18 0.47 23.56 2.01
CA ARG A 18 0.02 22.68 0.91
C ARG A 18 0.68 22.97 -0.44
N LYS A 19 1.34 24.13 -0.61
CA LYS A 19 1.98 24.51 -1.89
C LYS A 19 3.32 23.84 -2.17
N SER A 20 4.08 23.36 -1.18
CA SER A 20 5.34 22.62 -1.38
C SER A 20 5.78 21.90 -0.10
N GLU A 21 6.34 20.71 -0.24
CA GLU A 21 6.95 19.98 0.88
C GLU A 21 8.16 20.70 1.49
N ARG A 22 8.82 21.61 0.76
CA ARG A 22 9.85 22.47 1.36
C ARG A 22 9.28 23.34 2.49
N ASN A 23 8.04 23.82 2.33
CA ASN A 23 7.34 24.60 3.34
C ASN A 23 6.96 23.70 4.53
N LEU A 24 6.50 22.47 4.27
CA LEU A 24 6.22 21.49 5.34
C LEU A 24 7.47 21.11 6.12
N LEU A 25 8.61 20.92 5.44
CA LEU A 25 9.89 20.65 6.10
C LEU A 25 10.33 21.84 6.96
N ALA A 26 10.18 23.08 6.48
CA ALA A 26 10.43 24.27 7.32
C ALA A 26 9.48 24.37 8.53
N CYS A 27 8.23 23.92 8.41
CA CYS A 27 7.28 23.82 9.53
C CYS A 27 7.68 22.75 10.56
N ILE A 28 8.28 21.65 10.11
CA ILE A 28 8.85 20.60 10.96
C ILE A 28 10.10 21.12 11.67
N ASP A 29 11.01 21.77 10.95
CA ASP A 29 12.24 22.39 11.49
C ASP A 29 11.92 23.47 12.56
N ALA A 30 10.76 24.15 12.44
CA ALA A 30 10.25 25.12 13.42
C ALA A 30 9.49 24.49 14.62
N ASN A 31 9.41 23.16 14.70
CA ASN A 31 8.64 22.38 15.69
C ASN A 31 7.18 22.86 15.84
N ILE A 32 6.49 23.08 14.72
CA ILE A 32 5.09 23.54 14.75
C ILE A 32 4.18 22.48 15.37
N TYR A 33 4.40 21.19 15.07
CA TYR A 33 3.54 20.09 15.54
C TYR A 33 3.35 20.11 17.06
N ASP A 34 4.44 20.16 17.83
CA ASP A 34 4.39 20.02 19.30
C ASP A 34 3.69 21.24 19.94
N LYS A 35 3.98 22.46 19.43
CA LYS A 35 3.33 23.72 19.87
C LYS A 35 1.82 23.73 19.63
N LEU A 36 1.34 23.06 18.58
CA LEU A 36 -0.10 22.99 18.30
C LEU A 36 -0.85 22.14 19.33
N PHE A 37 -0.25 21.06 19.84
CA PHE A 37 -0.86 20.24 20.90
C PHE A 37 -0.94 20.96 22.25
N GLU A 38 0.01 21.84 22.56
CA GLU A 38 -0.02 22.67 23.78
C GLU A 38 -1.20 23.66 23.77
N ILE A 39 -1.57 24.19 22.61
CA ILE A 39 -2.56 25.27 22.46
C ILE A 39 -3.98 24.72 22.21
N LEU A 40 -4.11 23.53 21.62
CA LEU A 40 -5.38 23.00 21.11
C LEU A 40 -6.51 22.96 22.16
N ASN A 41 -6.23 22.61 23.41
CA ASN A 41 -7.26 22.43 24.43
C ASN A 41 -7.97 23.76 24.80
N ASP A 42 -7.31 24.90 24.66
CA ASP A 42 -7.80 26.17 25.21
C ASP A 42 -8.52 27.04 24.17
N ILE A 43 -8.38 26.72 22.88
CA ILE A 43 -8.94 27.52 21.77
C ILE A 43 -10.39 27.18 21.40
N ASP A 44 -11.04 28.10 20.67
CA ASP A 44 -12.40 27.96 20.15
C ASP A 44 -12.50 26.93 19.01
N ASN A 45 -13.74 26.62 18.59
CA ASN A 45 -14.01 25.61 17.57
C ASN A 45 -13.41 25.96 16.21
N ILE A 46 -13.47 27.23 15.78
CA ILE A 46 -13.09 27.68 14.43
C ILE A 46 -11.57 27.62 14.28
N VAL A 47 -10.83 28.13 15.27
CA VAL A 47 -9.37 28.06 15.26
C VAL A 47 -8.91 26.61 15.40
N ALA A 48 -9.62 25.78 16.18
CA ALA A 48 -9.28 24.37 16.34
C ALA A 48 -9.39 23.57 15.05
N ASP A 49 -10.41 23.80 14.22
CA ASP A 49 -10.53 23.14 12.91
C ASP A 49 -9.31 23.45 12.02
N LEU A 50 -8.85 24.71 12.02
CA LEU A 50 -7.67 25.13 11.27
C LEU A 50 -6.35 24.59 11.85
N LEU A 51 -6.23 24.44 13.18
CA LEU A 51 -5.05 23.79 13.78
C LEU A 51 -5.01 22.28 13.47
N VAL A 52 -6.18 21.62 13.48
CA VAL A 52 -6.32 20.21 13.06
C VAL A 52 -5.98 20.05 11.57
N ASP A 53 -6.37 20.99 10.73
CA ASP A 53 -5.96 21.03 9.32
C ASP A 53 -4.43 21.15 9.17
N ILE A 54 -3.79 22.08 9.89
CA ILE A 54 -2.32 22.24 9.89
C ILE A 54 -1.64 20.94 10.33
N LEU A 55 -2.10 20.33 11.41
CA LEU A 55 -1.61 19.03 11.87
C LEU A 55 -1.76 17.96 10.77
N THR A 56 -2.92 17.91 10.10
CA THR A 56 -3.19 16.99 8.99
C THR A 56 -2.19 17.18 7.83
N VAL A 57 -1.84 18.43 7.47
CA VAL A 57 -0.84 18.67 6.41
C VAL A 57 0.58 18.31 6.86
N ILE A 58 0.93 18.47 8.14
CA ILE A 58 2.22 18.01 8.66
C ILE A 58 2.29 16.48 8.65
N THR A 59 1.24 15.81 9.13
CA THR A 59 1.22 14.34 9.25
C THR A 59 1.18 13.61 7.91
N SER A 60 0.68 14.25 6.84
CA SER A 60 0.75 13.68 5.49
C SER A 60 2.20 13.58 4.97
N LEU A 61 3.12 14.42 5.48
CA LEU A 61 4.56 14.31 5.20
C LEU A 61 5.27 13.42 6.23
N THR A 62 5.09 13.64 7.54
CA THR A 62 5.77 12.83 8.56
C THR A 62 4.98 12.77 9.87
N ILE A 63 5.03 11.61 10.52
CA ILE A 63 4.63 11.46 11.92
C ILE A 63 5.65 10.56 12.62
N ASN A 64 6.36 11.11 13.61
CA ASN A 64 7.37 10.35 14.36
C ASN A 64 6.76 9.62 15.58
N VAL A 65 7.52 8.72 16.20
CA VAL A 65 7.06 7.91 17.34
C VAL A 65 6.61 8.75 18.53
N ASN A 66 7.26 9.88 18.82
CA ASN A 66 6.87 10.77 19.92
C ASN A 66 5.58 11.52 19.58
N GLN A 67 5.47 12.02 18.36
CA GLN A 67 4.27 12.70 17.84
C GLN A 67 3.04 11.78 17.85
N LEU A 68 3.17 10.55 17.37
CA LEU A 68 2.09 9.56 17.44
C LEU A 68 1.73 9.21 18.90
N LYS A 69 2.72 9.09 19.80
CA LYS A 69 2.46 8.90 21.25
C LYS A 69 1.71 10.08 21.88
N ILE A 70 2.06 11.31 21.53
CA ILE A 70 1.37 12.53 22.01
C ILE A 70 -0.08 12.53 21.52
N LEU A 71 -0.31 12.30 20.23
CA LEU A 71 -1.64 12.21 19.63
C LEU A 71 -2.48 11.10 20.27
N LEU A 72 -1.97 9.87 20.36
CA LEU A 72 -2.69 8.76 21.01
C LEU A 72 -2.98 9.03 22.50
N ARG A 73 -2.06 9.71 23.21
CA ARG A 73 -2.28 10.12 24.60
C ARG A 73 -3.35 11.22 24.72
N TYR A 74 -3.45 12.13 23.75
CA TYR A 74 -4.50 13.15 23.71
C TYR A 74 -5.87 12.54 23.38
N LEU A 75 -5.91 11.54 22.50
CA LEU A 75 -7.13 10.81 22.17
C LEU A 75 -7.65 9.92 23.30
N LYS A 76 -6.82 9.59 24.31
CA LYS A 76 -7.29 8.82 25.48
C LYS A 76 -8.29 9.63 26.30
N THR A 77 -9.47 9.07 26.51
CA THR A 77 -10.53 9.68 27.34
C THR A 77 -10.21 9.65 28.83
N GLU A 78 -10.79 10.59 29.57
CA GLU A 78 -10.74 10.67 31.04
C GLU A 78 -12.19 10.66 31.56
N ASN A 79 -12.51 9.80 32.54
CA ASN A 79 -13.87 9.62 33.08
C ASN A 79 -14.96 9.38 32.01
N ASN A 80 -14.65 8.59 30.97
CA ASN A 80 -15.51 8.32 29.81
C ASN A 80 -15.91 9.57 29.00
N ILE A 81 -15.12 10.63 29.09
CA ILE A 81 -15.27 11.88 28.34
C ILE A 81 -14.05 12.10 27.44
N TRP A 82 -14.29 12.47 26.19
CA TRP A 82 -13.26 12.91 25.24
C TRP A 82 -12.75 14.30 25.60
N LYS A 83 -11.43 14.48 25.53
CA LYS A 83 -10.81 15.81 25.64
C LYS A 83 -11.34 16.74 24.54
N LYS A 84 -11.35 18.04 24.80
CA LYS A 84 -11.82 19.05 23.86
C LYS A 84 -11.11 18.89 22.51
N HIS A 85 -11.88 18.90 21.43
CA HIS A 85 -11.43 18.69 20.05
C HIS A 85 -10.75 17.34 19.74
N ALA A 86 -10.76 16.35 20.65
CA ALA A 86 -10.12 15.06 20.40
C ALA A 86 -10.75 14.30 19.22
N VAL A 87 -12.07 14.34 19.06
CA VAL A 87 -12.75 13.75 17.89
C VAL A 87 -12.35 14.47 16.60
N LYS A 88 -12.21 15.80 16.61
CA LYS A 88 -11.70 16.57 15.47
C LYS A 88 -10.29 16.12 15.07
N LEU A 89 -9.37 15.99 16.04
CA LEU A 89 -8.02 15.44 15.80
C LEU A 89 -8.05 14.04 15.18
N LEU A 90 -9.04 13.21 15.53
CA LEU A 90 -9.14 11.84 15.03
C LEU A 90 -9.35 11.82 13.50
N HIS A 91 -9.89 12.86 12.88
CA HIS A 91 -9.95 13.00 11.41
C HIS A 91 -8.55 13.05 10.75
N THR A 92 -7.49 13.48 11.45
CA THR A 92 -6.10 13.47 10.93
C THR A 92 -5.69 12.06 10.48
N PHE A 93 -6.22 11.01 11.12
CA PHE A 93 -5.89 9.62 10.84
C PHE A 93 -6.16 9.23 9.39
N LYS A 94 -7.21 9.80 8.75
CA LYS A 94 -7.53 9.55 7.33
C LYS A 94 -6.39 9.95 6.38
N SER A 95 -5.51 10.87 6.79
CA SER A 95 -4.36 11.32 5.99
C SER A 95 -3.13 10.42 6.12
N PHE A 96 -3.00 9.66 7.21
CA PHE A 96 -1.79 8.86 7.47
C PHE A 96 -1.44 7.84 6.37
N PRO A 97 -2.41 7.09 5.80
CA PRO A 97 -2.12 6.09 4.78
C PRO A 97 -1.85 6.69 3.40
N GLN A 98 -2.17 7.98 3.21
CA GLN A 98 -2.13 8.69 1.93
C GLN A 98 -0.72 9.18 1.55
N ARG A 99 0.29 8.97 2.39
CA ARG A 99 1.66 9.35 2.04
C ARG A 99 2.20 8.48 0.90
N HIS A 100 2.76 9.13 -0.11
CA HIS A 100 3.42 8.49 -1.26
C HIS A 100 4.91 8.85 -1.31
N GLY A 101 5.76 7.87 -1.65
CA GLY A 101 7.22 8.04 -1.73
C GLY A 101 7.99 7.27 -0.65
N PRO A 102 9.33 7.33 -0.66
CA PRO A 102 10.18 6.68 0.33
C PRO A 102 10.15 7.42 1.68
N ASP A 103 10.57 6.74 2.74
CA ASP A 103 10.78 7.36 4.05
C ASP A 103 12.00 8.28 4.04
N GLU A 104 13.05 7.91 3.33
CA GLU A 104 14.30 8.64 3.27
C GLU A 104 14.67 9.05 1.83
N PHE A 105 15.10 10.29 1.64
CA PHE A 105 15.46 10.85 0.33
C PHE A 105 16.46 12.01 0.46
N PHE A 106 17.31 12.20 -0.55
CA PHE A 106 18.06 13.44 -0.72
C PHE A 106 17.10 14.51 -1.26
N ASN A 107 17.17 15.72 -0.71
CA ASN A 107 16.37 16.87 -1.12
C ASN A 107 17.27 17.98 -1.66
N PHE A 108 17.23 18.19 -2.96
CA PHE A 108 17.96 19.21 -3.70
C PHE A 108 17.07 20.45 -3.90
N PRO A 109 17.42 21.62 -3.33
CA PRO A 109 16.60 22.83 -3.48
C PRO A 109 16.62 23.43 -4.89
N GLY A 110 17.55 23.04 -5.78
CA GLY A 110 17.70 23.65 -7.11
C GLY A 110 18.27 25.07 -7.03
N ARG A 111 19.40 25.21 -6.31
CA ARG A 111 20.18 26.45 -6.18
C ARG A 111 21.67 26.16 -6.38
N ASN A 112 22.53 27.17 -6.35
CA ASN A 112 23.98 26.96 -6.29
C ASN A 112 24.35 26.02 -5.13
N ASP A 113 25.42 25.24 -5.28
CA ASP A 113 25.88 24.26 -4.30
C ASP A 113 24.81 23.21 -3.88
N SER A 114 23.92 22.85 -4.81
CA SER A 114 22.86 21.84 -4.63
C SER A 114 23.17 20.57 -5.42
N GLY A 115 24.11 19.75 -4.96
CA GLY A 115 24.44 18.47 -5.60
C GLY A 115 25.17 17.47 -4.71
N LEU A 116 25.43 16.28 -5.26
CA LEU A 116 26.43 15.34 -4.73
C LEU A 116 27.63 15.32 -5.68
N VAL A 117 28.84 15.49 -5.15
CA VAL A 117 30.11 15.42 -5.88
C VAL A 117 30.72 14.05 -5.63
N LEU A 118 31.03 13.32 -6.69
CA LEU A 118 31.61 11.97 -6.61
C LEU A 118 33.13 12.04 -6.73
N PRO A 119 33.87 11.16 -6.02
CA PRO A 119 35.31 11.05 -6.19
C PRO A 119 35.66 10.49 -7.58
N PRO A 120 36.88 10.72 -8.09
CA PRO A 120 37.25 10.33 -9.45
C PRO A 120 37.16 8.82 -9.68
N ILE A 121 36.45 8.43 -10.75
CA ILE A 121 36.28 7.05 -11.19
C ILE A 121 37.42 6.70 -12.15
N LYS A 122 38.27 5.76 -11.74
CA LYS A 122 39.46 5.28 -12.45
C LYS A 122 39.12 4.39 -13.65
N THR A 123 38.11 3.51 -13.50
CA THR A 123 37.75 2.51 -14.52
C THR A 123 36.25 2.58 -14.80
N TRP A 124 35.89 3.07 -15.99
CA TRP A 124 34.48 3.09 -16.41
C TRP A 124 34.06 1.75 -17.01
N PRO A 125 32.89 1.17 -16.63
CA PRO A 125 32.43 -0.13 -17.12
C PRO A 125 31.97 -0.09 -18.59
N TYR A 126 32.90 -0.17 -19.54
CA TYR A 126 32.58 -0.17 -20.97
C TYR A 126 32.15 -1.55 -21.50
N GLN A 127 32.88 -2.63 -21.19
CA GLN A 127 32.81 -3.86 -21.98
C GLN A 127 31.53 -4.71 -21.77
N ASN A 128 30.91 -4.62 -20.59
CA ASN A 128 29.65 -5.33 -20.28
C ASN A 128 28.41 -4.44 -20.41
N GLY A 129 28.59 -3.20 -20.92
CA GLY A 129 27.63 -2.13 -20.71
C GLY A 129 27.60 -1.66 -19.25
N PHE A 130 26.69 -0.74 -18.96
CA PHE A 130 26.48 -0.23 -17.60
C PHE A 130 25.05 0.27 -17.43
N THR A 131 24.57 0.32 -16.19
CA THR A 131 23.21 0.77 -15.90
C THR A 131 23.18 1.76 -14.76
N ILE A 132 22.61 2.94 -15.01
CA ILE A 132 22.30 3.94 -13.97
C ILE A 132 20.83 3.76 -13.62
N SER A 133 20.50 3.66 -12.33
CA SER A 133 19.12 3.48 -11.86
C SER A 133 18.86 4.26 -10.57
N THR A 134 17.75 5.01 -10.53
CA THR A 134 17.34 5.78 -9.35
C THR A 134 15.84 6.09 -9.40
N TRP A 135 15.28 6.44 -8.24
CA TRP A 135 13.97 7.08 -8.15
C TRP A 135 14.15 8.57 -7.89
N PHE A 136 13.37 9.39 -8.57
CA PHE A 136 13.39 10.85 -8.41
C PHE A 136 11.98 11.45 -8.44
N ARG A 137 11.86 12.67 -7.95
CA ARG A 137 10.64 13.47 -7.98
C ARG A 137 11.00 14.94 -8.18
N ILE A 138 10.47 15.56 -9.23
CA ILE A 138 10.73 16.98 -9.53
C ILE A 138 9.88 17.83 -8.57
N ASP A 139 10.48 18.78 -7.86
CA ASP A 139 9.75 19.82 -7.10
C ASP A 139 10.25 21.20 -7.54
N PRO A 140 9.68 21.79 -8.60
CA PRO A 140 10.18 23.05 -9.15
C PRO A 140 10.03 24.19 -8.15
N VAL A 141 10.95 25.16 -8.20
CA VAL A 141 10.87 26.39 -7.41
C VAL A 141 9.77 27.28 -7.97
N ALA A 142 9.00 27.95 -7.11
CA ALA A 142 8.02 28.93 -7.54
C ALA A 142 8.70 30.05 -8.36
N ASN A 143 8.14 30.38 -9.52
CA ASN A 143 8.67 31.34 -10.51
C ASN A 143 9.95 30.92 -11.26
N SER A 144 10.25 29.62 -11.34
CA SER A 144 11.29 29.07 -12.23
C SER A 144 11.04 29.41 -13.71
N VAL A 145 12.10 29.76 -14.45
CA VAL A 145 12.02 30.06 -15.89
C VAL A 145 12.40 28.80 -16.65
N ILE A 146 11.44 27.89 -16.73
CA ILE A 146 11.57 26.51 -17.26
C ILE A 146 12.27 26.45 -18.63
N GLU A 147 12.11 27.46 -19.50
CA GLU A 147 12.73 27.52 -20.82
C GLU A 147 14.26 27.79 -20.79
N LYS A 148 14.78 28.40 -19.73
CA LYS A 148 16.20 28.74 -19.56
C LYS A 148 16.96 27.74 -18.68
N GLU A 149 16.24 27.05 -17.81
CA GLU A 149 16.80 26.05 -16.90
C GLU A 149 17.11 24.74 -17.65
N LYS A 150 18.23 24.12 -17.31
CA LYS A 150 18.67 22.81 -17.79
C LYS A 150 19.19 21.97 -16.63
N PRO A 151 18.32 21.57 -15.68
CA PRO A 151 18.77 20.90 -14.47
C PRO A 151 19.30 19.50 -14.79
N TYR A 152 20.48 19.16 -14.27
CA TYR A 152 21.14 17.88 -14.52
C TYR A 152 20.79 16.84 -13.45
N LEU A 153 20.24 15.69 -13.87
CA LEU A 153 20.09 14.51 -13.03
C LEU A 153 21.47 13.95 -12.67
N TYR A 154 22.36 13.82 -13.66
CA TYR A 154 23.76 13.49 -13.44
C TYR A 154 24.66 14.09 -14.53
N TRP A 155 25.92 14.31 -14.15
CA TRP A 155 27.01 14.73 -15.02
C TRP A 155 28.22 13.84 -14.73
N PHE A 156 28.53 12.87 -15.58
CA PHE A 156 29.66 11.96 -15.41
C PHE A 156 30.65 12.12 -16.57
N CYS A 157 31.63 13.00 -16.37
CA CYS A 157 32.60 13.35 -17.40
C CYS A 157 34.04 13.32 -16.88
N THR A 158 34.97 13.33 -17.83
CA THR A 158 36.38 13.65 -17.64
C THR A 158 36.59 15.16 -17.73
N SER A 159 37.74 15.64 -17.25
CA SER A 159 38.19 17.03 -17.34
C SER A 159 38.35 17.52 -18.78
N LYS A 160 38.53 16.59 -19.73
CA LYS A 160 38.53 16.84 -21.18
C LYS A 160 37.12 17.03 -21.76
N GLY A 161 36.06 16.83 -20.98
CA GLY A 161 34.66 16.92 -21.42
C GLY A 161 34.11 15.67 -22.12
N HIS A 162 34.84 14.55 -22.10
CA HIS A 162 34.31 13.26 -22.55
C HIS A 162 33.41 12.67 -21.47
N GLY A 163 32.23 12.15 -21.81
CA GLY A 163 31.40 11.40 -20.86
C GLY A 163 29.90 11.40 -21.14
N TYR A 164 29.13 11.11 -20.09
CA TYR A 164 27.69 10.87 -20.13
C TYR A 164 26.97 11.86 -19.21
N THR A 165 25.86 12.44 -19.67
CA THR A 165 25.04 13.38 -18.89
C THR A 165 23.57 13.14 -19.14
N ALA A 166 22.71 13.45 -18.16
CA ALA A 166 21.27 13.53 -18.34
C ALA A 166 20.74 14.82 -17.71
N HIS A 167 20.00 15.61 -18.48
CA HIS A 167 19.42 16.89 -18.05
C HIS A 167 18.01 17.06 -18.59
N PHE A 168 17.20 17.88 -17.93
CA PHE A 168 15.87 18.23 -18.42
C PHE A 168 15.93 19.39 -19.41
N VAL A 169 15.00 19.38 -20.36
CA VAL A 169 14.63 20.52 -21.21
C VAL A 169 13.11 20.60 -21.17
N GLY A 170 12.57 21.57 -20.45
CA GLY A 170 11.18 21.52 -20.00
C GLY A 170 10.93 20.30 -19.11
N ASN A 171 9.82 19.61 -19.33
CA ASN A 171 9.44 18.40 -18.59
C ASN A 171 10.03 17.10 -19.19
N CYS A 172 10.79 17.17 -20.30
CA CYS A 172 11.37 16.01 -20.97
C CYS A 172 12.85 15.84 -20.61
N LEU A 173 13.30 14.60 -20.46
CA LEU A 173 14.70 14.30 -20.15
C LEU A 173 15.52 14.06 -21.42
N VAL A 174 16.65 14.74 -21.54
CA VAL A 174 17.64 14.60 -22.61
C VAL A 174 18.87 13.90 -22.05
N ILE A 175 19.17 12.72 -22.61
CA ILE A 175 20.46 12.06 -22.42
C ILE A 175 21.46 12.63 -23.43
N SER A 176 22.72 12.75 -23.05
CA SER A 176 23.79 13.20 -23.94
C SER A 176 25.09 12.45 -23.69
N TYR A 177 25.81 12.18 -24.77
CA TYR A 177 27.15 11.63 -24.75
C TYR A 177 28.08 12.55 -25.56
N THR A 178 29.15 13.00 -24.91
CA THR A 178 30.09 13.96 -25.47
C THR A 178 31.45 13.30 -25.63
N LYS A 179 32.11 13.59 -26.76
CA LYS A 179 33.50 13.22 -26.99
C LYS A 179 34.21 14.37 -27.71
N PRO A 180 35.39 14.83 -27.22
CA PRO A 180 36.11 15.94 -27.85
C PRO A 180 36.37 15.68 -29.33
N LYS A 181 36.14 16.72 -30.16
CA LYS A 181 36.30 16.72 -31.62
C LYS A 181 35.29 15.86 -32.41
N GLU A 182 34.34 15.20 -31.76
CA GLU A 182 33.23 14.50 -32.41
C GLU A 182 31.92 15.28 -32.24
N LYS A 183 30.90 14.94 -33.03
CA LYS A 183 29.55 15.52 -32.87
C LYS A 183 28.91 14.96 -31.62
N ASN A 184 28.52 15.83 -30.68
CA ASN A 184 27.79 15.44 -29.47
C ASN A 184 26.54 14.63 -29.82
N PHE A 185 26.41 13.46 -29.21
CA PHE A 185 25.19 12.68 -29.26
C PHE A 185 24.21 13.24 -28.23
N GLN A 186 22.98 13.52 -28.65
CA GLN A 186 21.88 13.88 -27.76
C GLN A 186 20.63 13.11 -28.19
N HIS A 187 19.84 12.65 -27.22
CA HIS A 187 18.58 11.98 -27.47
C HIS A 187 17.55 12.43 -26.42
N CYS A 188 16.41 12.94 -26.89
CA CYS A 188 15.31 13.35 -26.04
C CYS A 188 14.37 12.15 -25.81
N ILE A 189 14.18 11.77 -24.55
CA ILE A 189 13.25 10.71 -24.18
C ILE A 189 11.84 11.22 -24.41
N GLN A 190 11.04 10.45 -25.16
CA GLN A 190 9.67 10.80 -25.53
C GLN A 190 8.70 10.49 -24.36
N PHE A 191 8.93 11.16 -23.23
CA PHE A 191 8.12 11.07 -22.03
C PHE A 191 8.15 12.39 -21.28
N GLU A 192 6.96 12.89 -20.93
CA GLU A 192 6.81 14.12 -20.16
C GLU A 192 6.67 13.79 -18.68
N PHE A 193 7.63 14.21 -17.86
CA PHE A 193 7.60 13.97 -16.41
C PHE A 193 6.74 15.03 -15.72
N LYS A 194 5.75 14.57 -14.93
CA LYS A 194 4.97 15.48 -14.09
C LYS A 194 5.75 15.89 -12.86
N SER A 195 5.61 17.16 -12.48
CA SER A 195 6.10 17.64 -11.19
C SER A 195 5.36 16.94 -10.03
N ARG A 196 6.08 16.70 -8.93
CA ARG A 196 5.58 16.17 -7.65
C ARG A 196 5.06 14.73 -7.68
N GLU A 197 5.34 13.97 -8.72
CA GLU A 197 5.19 12.52 -8.76
C GLU A 197 6.56 11.82 -8.66
N TRP A 198 6.60 10.63 -8.07
CA TRP A 198 7.81 9.80 -8.00
C TRP A 198 7.91 8.91 -9.24
N TYR A 199 9.04 9.02 -9.94
CA TYR A 199 9.36 8.21 -11.11
C TYR A 199 10.63 7.41 -10.87
N MET A 200 10.61 6.14 -11.26
CA MET A 200 11.82 5.36 -11.43
C MET A 200 12.37 5.63 -12.83
N ILE A 201 13.66 5.96 -12.93
CA ILE A 201 14.37 6.09 -14.21
C ILE A 201 15.55 5.12 -14.25
N THR A 202 15.72 4.42 -15.36
CA THR A 202 16.87 3.52 -15.58
C THR A 202 17.43 3.67 -16.98
N PHE A 203 18.74 3.92 -17.07
CA PHE A 203 19.51 4.05 -18.29
C PHE A 203 20.37 2.80 -18.44
N ALA A 204 19.90 1.81 -19.20
CA ALA A 204 20.65 0.59 -19.46
C ALA A 204 21.44 0.74 -20.76
N HIS A 205 22.74 0.98 -20.65
CA HIS A 205 23.66 1.08 -21.79
C HIS A 205 24.16 -0.31 -22.17
N GLN A 206 23.88 -0.74 -23.40
CA GLN A 206 24.30 -2.04 -23.93
C GLN A 206 25.47 -1.86 -24.89
N TYR A 207 26.64 -2.39 -24.52
CA TYR A 207 27.76 -2.51 -25.46
C TYR A 207 27.52 -3.63 -26.47
N GLN A 208 27.87 -3.37 -27.73
CA GLN A 208 27.93 -4.37 -28.79
C GLN A 208 29.21 -4.16 -29.61
N ARG A 209 30.01 -5.21 -29.79
CA ARG A 209 31.30 -5.15 -30.52
C ARG A 209 31.12 -5.13 -32.04
N TRP A 210 30.13 -5.87 -32.55
CA TRP A 210 29.91 -6.09 -34.00
C TRP A 210 28.67 -5.36 -34.55
N ALA A 211 28.05 -4.51 -33.73
CA ALA A 211 26.82 -3.79 -34.05
C ALA A 211 26.78 -2.46 -33.28
N LYS A 212 25.79 -1.61 -33.55
CA LYS A 212 25.65 -0.32 -32.85
C LYS A 212 25.25 -0.56 -31.40
N SER A 213 26.09 -0.12 -30.48
CA SER A 213 25.75 -0.09 -29.07
C SER A 213 24.56 0.85 -28.82
N SER A 214 23.79 0.56 -27.78
CA SER A 214 22.51 1.22 -27.52
C SER A 214 22.38 1.69 -26.08
N ILE A 215 21.42 2.57 -25.85
CA ILE A 215 20.93 2.93 -24.52
C ILE A 215 19.41 2.75 -24.49
N GLN A 216 18.94 1.99 -23.51
CA GLN A 216 17.53 1.77 -23.22
C GLN A 216 17.12 2.58 -22.00
N CYS A 217 16.20 3.52 -22.21
CA CYS A 217 15.61 4.35 -21.17
C CYS A 217 14.30 3.71 -20.71
N HIS A 218 14.31 3.21 -19.48
CA HIS A 218 13.14 2.64 -18.83
C HIS A 218 12.58 3.61 -17.79
N ILE A 219 11.26 3.79 -17.79
CA ILE A 219 10.53 4.61 -16.82
C ILE A 219 9.52 3.70 -16.12
N ASN A 220 9.49 3.73 -14.79
CA ASN A 220 8.59 2.91 -13.98
C ASN A 220 8.63 1.41 -14.36
N GLY A 221 9.84 0.89 -14.59
CA GLY A 221 10.08 -0.49 -15.01
C GLY A 221 9.79 -0.82 -16.49
N GLN A 222 9.20 0.08 -17.25
CA GLN A 222 8.81 -0.14 -18.65
C GLN A 222 9.79 0.52 -19.62
N LEU A 223 10.11 -0.14 -20.75
CA LEU A 223 10.95 0.43 -21.80
C LEU A 223 10.17 1.53 -22.54
N VAL A 224 10.68 2.76 -22.51
CA VAL A 224 10.04 3.92 -23.14
C VAL A 224 10.80 4.43 -24.36
N SER A 225 12.13 4.32 -24.35
CA SER A 225 12.94 4.80 -25.48
C SER A 225 14.23 4.01 -25.65
N THR A 226 14.60 3.74 -26.89
CA THR A 226 15.90 3.14 -27.25
C THR A 226 16.61 4.06 -28.22
N ALA A 227 17.88 4.35 -27.97
CA ALA A 227 18.71 5.15 -28.85
C ALA A 227 20.05 4.46 -29.13
N TYR A 228 20.65 4.76 -30.28
CA TYR A 228 21.91 4.17 -30.73
C TYR A 228 22.96 5.26 -30.85
N PHE A 229 24.14 5.04 -30.24
CA PHE A 229 25.20 6.04 -30.19
C PHE A 229 26.57 5.42 -30.52
N PRO A 230 27.53 6.20 -31.03
CA PRO A 230 28.89 5.72 -31.27
C PRO A 230 29.56 5.41 -29.92
N TRP A 231 29.80 4.14 -29.65
CA TRP A 231 30.43 3.70 -28.40
C TRP A 231 31.91 4.09 -28.36
N SER A 232 32.39 4.58 -27.21
CA SER A 232 33.84 4.79 -27.04
C SER A 232 34.55 3.48 -26.72
N ILE A 233 35.67 3.26 -27.40
CA ILE A 233 36.67 2.33 -26.88
C ILE A 233 37.27 2.96 -25.61
N GLU A 234 37.60 2.11 -24.64
CA GLU A 234 38.21 2.46 -23.36
C GLU A 234 39.50 3.27 -23.59
N SER A 235 39.52 4.54 -23.18
CA SER A 235 40.65 5.46 -23.38
C SER A 235 41.64 5.51 -22.21
N GLY A 236 41.33 4.83 -21.10
CA GLY A 236 42.07 4.93 -19.84
C GLY A 236 41.92 6.29 -19.13
N ASP A 237 41.04 7.17 -19.62
CA ASP A 237 40.76 8.46 -18.97
C ASP A 237 40.02 8.28 -17.65
N ILE A 238 40.42 9.07 -16.64
CA ILE A 238 39.75 9.13 -15.35
C ILE A 238 38.53 10.05 -15.47
N PHE A 239 37.38 9.58 -14.99
CA PHE A 239 36.16 10.38 -14.83
C PHE A 239 36.27 11.16 -13.52
N ASP A 240 36.91 12.33 -13.59
CA ASP A 240 37.25 13.24 -12.49
C ASP A 240 36.23 14.39 -12.29
N LYS A 241 35.24 14.51 -13.17
CA LYS A 241 34.11 15.45 -13.06
C LYS A 241 32.79 14.68 -12.99
N CYS A 242 32.51 14.09 -11.84
CA CYS A 242 31.31 13.29 -11.60
C CYS A 242 30.39 13.93 -10.54
N TYR A 243 29.14 14.20 -10.91
CA TYR A 243 28.15 14.92 -10.10
C TYR A 243 26.75 14.32 -10.27
N ILE A 244 25.94 14.36 -9.20
CA ILE A 244 24.51 14.04 -9.21
C ILE A 244 23.74 15.29 -8.77
N GLY A 245 22.67 15.63 -9.48
CA GLY A 245 21.83 16.80 -9.19
C GLY A 245 22.44 18.17 -9.52
N CYS A 246 23.68 18.26 -10.02
CA CYS A 246 24.33 19.52 -10.39
C CYS A 246 25.39 19.32 -11.50
N THR A 247 26.04 20.42 -11.86
CA THR A 247 27.15 20.49 -12.83
C THR A 247 28.45 20.97 -12.14
N PRO A 248 29.62 20.83 -12.78
CA PRO A 248 30.90 21.30 -12.22
C PRO A 248 30.96 22.81 -11.95
N ASP A 249 30.09 23.60 -12.60
CA ASP A 249 30.05 25.05 -12.46
C ASP A 249 29.11 25.51 -11.31
N HIS A 250 28.43 24.57 -10.65
CA HIS A 250 27.55 24.77 -9.49
C HIS A 250 26.46 25.85 -9.68
N ASN A 251 26.02 26.09 -10.92
CA ASN A 251 25.12 27.17 -11.32
C ASN A 251 23.62 26.82 -11.13
N ASP A 252 22.86 27.73 -10.50
CA ASP A 252 21.39 27.72 -10.32
C ASP A 252 20.63 27.18 -11.54
N LEU A 253 20.93 27.67 -12.75
CA LEU A 253 20.25 27.27 -14.00
C LEU A 253 20.44 25.80 -14.38
N THR A 254 21.39 25.11 -13.74
CA THR A 254 21.77 23.71 -14.00
C THR A 254 21.62 22.80 -12.78
N SER A 255 21.37 23.39 -11.60
CA SER A 255 21.15 22.68 -10.35
C SER A 255 19.74 22.10 -10.30
N PHE A 256 19.62 20.84 -9.94
CA PHE A 256 18.35 20.12 -10.03
C PHE A 256 17.48 20.39 -8.80
N SER A 257 16.24 20.82 -9.05
CA SER A 257 15.21 21.07 -8.04
C SER A 257 14.36 19.80 -7.84
N CYS A 258 14.86 18.86 -7.03
CA CYS A 258 14.27 17.52 -6.93
C CYS A 258 14.43 16.85 -5.57
N GLN A 259 13.70 15.75 -5.39
CA GLN A 259 13.99 14.71 -4.41
C GLN A 259 14.54 13.49 -5.14
N LEU A 260 15.47 12.78 -4.51
CA LEU A 260 16.14 11.60 -5.07
C LEU A 260 16.22 10.52 -3.99
N SER A 261 15.89 9.28 -4.35
CA SER A 261 16.17 8.14 -3.47
C SER A 261 17.58 7.60 -3.70
N THR A 262 17.81 6.34 -3.36
CA THR A 262 19.03 5.60 -3.66
C THR A 262 19.41 5.71 -5.14
N PHE A 263 20.67 6.04 -5.41
CA PHE A 263 21.23 6.12 -6.76
C PHE A 263 22.25 5.00 -6.97
N TYR A 264 22.00 4.15 -7.95
CA TYR A 264 22.85 3.01 -8.30
C TYR A 264 23.58 3.22 -9.63
N LEU A 265 24.83 2.78 -9.69
CA LEU A 265 25.54 2.45 -10.92
C LEU A 265 25.93 0.97 -10.91
N PHE A 266 25.51 0.24 -11.93
CA PHE A 266 25.87 -1.16 -12.18
C PHE A 266 26.84 -1.27 -13.37
N SER A 267 27.85 -2.14 -13.28
CA SER A 267 28.87 -2.41 -14.30
C SER A 267 28.42 -3.40 -15.38
N ILE A 268 27.10 -3.56 -15.55
CA ILE A 268 26.46 -4.40 -16.56
C ILE A 268 25.24 -3.68 -17.16
N TYR A 269 24.87 -4.07 -18.37
CA TYR A 269 23.52 -3.85 -18.89
C TYR A 269 22.49 -4.67 -18.07
N LEU A 270 21.43 -4.03 -17.57
CA LEU A 270 20.32 -4.72 -16.91
C LEU A 270 19.20 -5.03 -17.89
N GLU A 271 18.79 -6.30 -17.93
CA GLU A 271 17.67 -6.75 -18.75
C GLU A 271 16.31 -6.22 -18.23
N PRO A 272 15.31 -6.04 -19.10
CA PRO A 272 13.99 -5.53 -18.71
C PRO A 272 13.32 -6.30 -17.55
N LEU A 273 13.55 -7.61 -17.42
CA LEU A 273 13.03 -8.42 -16.31
C LEU A 273 13.56 -7.94 -14.95
N ILE A 274 14.85 -7.61 -14.88
CA ILE A 274 15.52 -7.08 -13.68
C ILE A 274 15.07 -5.63 -13.44
N VAL A 275 14.95 -4.81 -14.49
CA VAL A 275 14.50 -3.42 -14.37
C VAL A 275 13.05 -3.33 -13.86
N GLN A 276 12.16 -4.22 -14.33
CA GLN A 276 10.82 -4.39 -13.76
C GLN A 276 10.84 -4.88 -12.30
N GLY A 277 11.86 -5.67 -11.92
CA GLY A 277 12.03 -6.12 -10.54
C GLY A 277 12.44 -4.98 -9.62
N LEU A 278 13.42 -4.17 -10.03
CA LEU A 278 13.84 -2.94 -9.36
C LEU A 278 12.66 -1.97 -9.16
N TYR A 279 11.77 -1.83 -10.15
CA TYR A 279 10.55 -1.03 -10.01
C TYR A 279 9.60 -1.57 -8.92
N LYS A 280 9.38 -2.89 -8.88
CA LYS A 280 8.49 -3.52 -7.88
C LYS A 280 9.03 -3.44 -6.45
N LEU A 281 10.34 -3.33 -6.26
CA LEU A 281 10.95 -3.07 -4.94
C LEU A 281 10.68 -1.64 -4.42
N GLY A 282 10.23 -0.73 -5.30
CA GLY A 282 9.77 0.60 -4.94
C GLY A 282 10.87 1.61 -4.61
N PRO A 283 10.50 2.88 -4.35
CA PRO A 283 11.45 3.96 -4.10
C PRO A 283 12.21 3.81 -2.78
N ALA A 284 11.73 3.02 -1.81
CA ALA A 284 12.39 2.82 -0.52
C ALA A 284 13.55 1.80 -0.57
N TYR A 285 13.74 1.07 -1.67
CA TYR A 285 14.75 0.03 -1.76
C TYR A 285 16.19 0.60 -1.83
N ARG A 286 17.04 0.16 -0.88
CA ARG A 286 18.41 0.67 -0.69
C ARG A 286 19.50 -0.41 -0.53
N ASN A 287 19.13 -1.69 -0.64
CA ASN A 287 20.00 -2.81 -0.29
C ASN A 287 20.94 -3.23 -1.45
N GLN A 288 21.64 -4.34 -1.27
CA GLN A 288 22.71 -4.81 -2.17
C GLN A 288 22.29 -6.04 -3.01
N PHE A 289 21.01 -6.42 -3.03
CA PHE A 289 20.51 -7.65 -3.67
C PHE A 289 21.19 -8.92 -3.14
N LYS A 290 21.42 -9.01 -1.82
CA LYS A 290 22.20 -10.09 -1.20
C LYS A 290 21.33 -11.26 -0.75
N PHE A 291 20.12 -11.00 -0.26
CA PHE A 291 19.25 -12.02 0.30
C PHE A 291 17.85 -11.99 -0.34
N GLU A 292 17.38 -13.11 -0.87
CA GLU A 292 16.05 -13.20 -1.51
C GLU A 292 14.90 -12.71 -0.61
N ASN A 293 15.04 -12.91 0.71
CA ASN A 293 14.09 -12.46 1.74
C ASN A 293 13.84 -10.95 1.73
N GLU A 294 14.76 -10.14 1.17
CA GLU A 294 14.54 -8.70 0.91
C GLU A 294 13.36 -8.43 -0.04
N SER A 295 12.86 -9.46 -0.75
CA SER A 295 11.89 -9.32 -1.85
C SER A 295 10.78 -10.37 -1.87
N ALA A 296 10.67 -11.20 -0.82
CA ALA A 296 9.96 -12.49 -0.82
C ALA A 296 8.49 -12.44 -1.28
N HIS A 297 7.84 -11.27 -1.24
CA HIS A 297 6.43 -11.09 -1.62
C HIS A 297 6.20 -10.03 -2.73
N MET A 298 7.25 -9.35 -3.20
CA MET A 298 7.16 -8.31 -4.23
C MET A 298 7.52 -8.82 -5.63
N LEU A 299 8.41 -9.80 -5.72
CA LEU A 299 8.97 -10.29 -6.98
C LEU A 299 8.42 -11.65 -7.37
N THR A 300 8.19 -11.86 -8.67
CA THR A 300 7.92 -13.20 -9.21
C THR A 300 9.15 -14.10 -9.07
N ASP A 301 8.98 -15.42 -9.10
CA ASP A 301 10.11 -16.35 -8.96
C ASP A 301 11.17 -16.18 -10.05
N ALA A 302 10.77 -15.79 -11.26
CA ALA A 302 11.69 -15.46 -12.35
C ALA A 302 12.51 -14.19 -12.05
N GLN A 303 11.87 -13.14 -11.53
CA GLN A 303 12.56 -11.91 -11.13
C GLN A 303 13.49 -12.15 -9.93
N ARG A 304 13.06 -12.94 -8.94
CA ARG A 304 13.87 -13.28 -7.76
C ARG A 304 15.14 -14.03 -8.18
N LYS A 305 15.01 -15.09 -8.98
CA LYS A 305 16.16 -15.84 -9.52
C LYS A 305 17.10 -14.97 -10.34
N ALA A 306 16.59 -14.03 -11.13
CA ALA A 306 17.41 -13.13 -11.95
C ALA A 306 18.13 -12.03 -11.15
N MET A 307 17.60 -11.64 -9.98
CA MET A 307 18.17 -10.55 -9.16
C MET A 307 19.11 -11.03 -8.05
N TYR A 308 18.89 -12.24 -7.53
CA TYR A 308 19.62 -12.78 -6.36
C TYR A 308 20.59 -13.93 -6.70
N ASP A 309 20.91 -14.14 -7.98
CA ASP A 309 21.99 -15.06 -8.40
C ASP A 309 23.42 -14.54 -8.11
N GLY A 310 23.52 -13.39 -7.46
CA GLY A 310 24.77 -12.71 -7.12
C GLY A 310 25.37 -11.84 -8.23
N LYS A 311 24.95 -11.97 -9.50
CA LYS A 311 25.49 -11.14 -10.59
C LYS A 311 25.15 -9.67 -10.40
N LEU A 312 23.90 -9.38 -10.02
CA LEU A 312 23.44 -8.00 -9.78
C LEU A 312 24.22 -7.35 -8.63
N MET A 313 24.34 -8.03 -7.48
CA MET A 313 25.15 -7.62 -6.33
C MET A 313 26.61 -7.34 -6.72
N ASN A 314 27.25 -8.28 -7.41
CA ASN A 314 28.66 -8.17 -7.83
C ASN A 314 28.89 -7.07 -8.89
N SER A 315 27.84 -6.64 -9.59
CA SER A 315 27.91 -5.56 -10.57
C SER A 315 27.78 -4.15 -9.98
N ILE A 316 27.43 -3.99 -8.70
CA ILE A 316 27.31 -2.65 -8.09
C ILE A 316 28.69 -1.96 -8.07
N VAL A 317 28.82 -0.88 -8.84
CA VAL A 317 29.97 0.05 -8.82
C VAL A 317 29.84 0.98 -7.63
N PHE A 318 28.67 1.61 -7.50
CA PHE A 318 28.28 2.34 -6.30
C PHE A 318 26.78 2.31 -6.07
N ASN A 319 26.44 2.45 -4.80
CA ASN A 319 25.11 2.73 -4.29
C ASN A 319 25.32 3.88 -3.30
N TYR A 320 24.68 5.03 -3.56
CA TYR A 320 24.56 6.12 -2.59
C TYR A 320 23.11 6.20 -2.15
N ASN A 321 22.87 5.97 -0.85
CA ASN A 321 21.54 6.03 -0.26
C ASN A 321 21.46 7.14 0.81
N PRO A 322 20.29 7.78 0.99
CA PRO A 322 20.14 8.92 1.90
C PRO A 322 20.40 8.58 3.37
N VAL A 323 20.19 7.33 3.79
CA VAL A 323 20.38 6.92 5.20
C VAL A 323 21.85 6.82 5.59
N SER A 324 22.74 6.64 4.62
CA SER A 324 24.17 6.42 4.84
C SER A 324 24.96 7.71 4.66
N CYS A 325 24.55 8.76 5.38
CA CYS A 325 25.20 10.07 5.36
C CYS A 325 25.71 10.46 6.76
N GLU A 326 26.87 11.11 6.81
CA GLU A 326 27.47 11.69 8.00
C GLU A 326 27.81 13.15 7.69
N GLU A 327 27.00 14.09 8.18
CA GLU A 327 27.03 15.50 7.80
C GLU A 327 27.01 15.72 6.27
N GLN A 328 28.15 16.09 5.67
CA GLN A 328 28.34 16.29 4.23
C GLN A 328 28.98 15.08 3.53
N LEU A 329 29.27 13.99 4.23
CA LEU A 329 29.82 12.76 3.65
C LEU A 329 28.69 11.79 3.30
N VAL A 330 28.63 11.32 2.05
CA VAL A 330 27.71 10.28 1.59
C VAL A 330 28.49 8.99 1.39
N LEU A 331 28.24 8.02 2.27
CA LEU A 331 28.92 6.74 2.24
C LEU A 331 28.46 5.91 1.05
N GLN A 332 29.42 5.30 0.36
CA GLN A 332 29.13 4.27 -0.65
C GLN A 332 28.75 2.98 0.09
N THR A 333 27.61 2.40 -0.27
CA THR A 333 27.05 1.19 0.36
C THR A 333 26.91 0.04 -0.62
N GLY A 334 27.87 -0.10 -1.54
CA GLY A 334 28.04 -1.31 -2.33
C GLY A 334 28.69 -2.44 -1.51
N PRO A 335 28.71 -3.68 -2.03
CA PRO A 335 29.41 -4.78 -1.39
C PRO A 335 30.92 -4.51 -1.29
N LYS A 336 31.49 -4.64 -0.08
CA LYS A 336 32.93 -4.46 0.18
C LYS A 336 33.84 -5.45 -0.57
N THR A 337 33.25 -6.52 -1.11
CA THR A 337 33.92 -7.55 -1.93
C THR A 337 34.07 -7.14 -3.39
N ASN A 338 33.34 -6.13 -3.86
CA ASN A 338 33.43 -5.67 -5.24
C ASN A 338 34.74 -4.88 -5.46
N ILE A 339 35.28 -4.97 -6.67
CA ILE A 339 36.49 -4.22 -7.05
C ILE A 339 36.14 -2.73 -7.06
N SER A 340 36.91 -1.89 -6.37
CA SER A 340 36.71 -0.44 -6.43
C SER A 340 37.05 0.09 -7.81
N HIS A 341 36.10 0.82 -8.40
CA HIS A 341 36.29 1.57 -9.64
C HIS A 341 36.88 2.97 -9.40
N PHE A 342 37.06 3.39 -8.15
CA PHE A 342 37.50 4.73 -7.78
C PHE A 342 39.02 4.82 -7.60
N VAL A 343 39.58 6.03 -7.79
CA VAL A 343 41.01 6.30 -7.56
C VAL A 343 41.38 6.19 -6.07
N HIS A 344 40.45 6.57 -5.18
CA HIS A 344 40.61 6.53 -3.73
C HIS A 344 39.33 5.97 -3.06
N ASN A 345 38.97 6.46 -1.87
CA ASN A 345 37.69 6.13 -1.26
C ASN A 345 36.52 6.49 -2.21
N ALA A 346 35.49 5.66 -2.22
CA ALA A 346 34.30 5.80 -3.05
C ALA A 346 33.20 6.68 -2.43
N HIS A 347 33.42 7.30 -1.26
CA HIS A 347 32.41 8.16 -0.62
C HIS A 347 32.26 9.49 -1.36
N ALA A 348 31.02 9.91 -1.60
CA ALA A 348 30.69 11.18 -2.24
C ALA A 348 30.57 12.31 -1.21
N GLN A 349 30.67 13.55 -1.67
CA GLN A 349 30.44 14.76 -0.88
C GLN A 349 29.06 15.34 -1.21
N MET A 350 28.21 15.51 -0.21
CA MET A 350 26.96 16.27 -0.28
C MET A 350 27.27 17.76 -0.11
N LEU A 351 26.89 18.59 -1.10
CA LEU A 351 27.07 20.03 -1.02
C LEU A 351 26.09 20.67 -0.03
N SER A 352 26.47 21.83 0.52
CA SER A 352 25.85 22.44 1.70
C SER A 352 24.34 22.71 1.61
N ASN A 353 23.78 22.88 0.41
CA ASN A 353 22.35 23.12 0.23
C ASN A 353 21.53 21.85 0.03
N VAL A 354 22.16 20.68 -0.17
CA VAL A 354 21.47 19.39 -0.19
C VAL A 354 21.37 18.84 1.23
N ARG A 355 20.23 18.23 1.55
CA ARG A 355 20.05 17.48 2.80
C ARG A 355 19.58 16.07 2.54
N SER A 356 20.04 15.12 3.34
CA SER A 356 19.31 13.88 3.55
C SER A 356 18.12 14.14 4.47
N VAL A 357 16.93 13.74 4.04
CA VAL A 357 15.68 13.88 4.78
C VAL A 357 15.23 12.49 5.23
N VAL A 358 14.91 12.36 6.51
CA VAL A 358 14.25 11.17 7.09
C VAL A 358 12.86 11.58 7.55
N ALA A 359 11.87 11.42 6.66
CA ALA A 359 10.47 11.65 6.98
C ALA A 359 9.83 10.31 7.31
N ARG A 360 9.28 10.13 8.52
CA ARG A 360 8.72 8.84 8.95
C ARG A 360 7.28 8.69 8.51
N SER A 361 6.98 7.68 7.68
CA SER A 361 5.62 7.28 7.38
C SER A 361 4.94 6.68 8.61
N ILE A 362 3.60 6.62 8.57
CA ILE A 362 2.84 5.92 9.59
C ILE A 362 3.25 4.44 9.68
N TYR A 363 3.63 3.80 8.57
CA TYR A 363 4.02 2.39 8.54
C TYR A 363 5.29 2.12 9.37
N SER A 364 6.36 2.91 9.18
CA SER A 364 7.61 2.74 9.95
C SER A 364 7.47 3.20 11.39
N THR A 365 6.68 4.25 11.66
CA THR A 365 6.37 4.70 13.02
C THR A 365 5.51 3.67 13.78
N LEU A 366 4.52 3.04 13.14
CA LEU A 366 3.75 1.93 13.72
C LEU A 366 4.65 0.73 14.00
N HIS A 367 5.51 0.34 13.05
CA HIS A 367 6.47 -0.74 13.29
C HIS A 367 7.37 -0.45 14.50
N SER A 368 7.83 0.80 14.66
CA SER A 368 8.72 1.23 15.74
C SER A 368 8.06 1.34 17.14
N ILE A 369 6.73 1.49 17.22
CA ILE A 369 6.00 1.63 18.49
C ILE A 369 5.42 0.31 19.03
N GLY A 370 5.40 -0.76 18.22
CA GLY A 370 4.83 -2.06 18.58
C GLY A 370 3.79 -2.62 17.60
N GLY A 371 3.50 -1.91 16.52
CA GLY A 371 2.60 -2.31 15.44
C GLY A 371 1.25 -1.61 15.45
N VAL A 372 0.40 -1.96 14.47
CA VAL A 372 -0.96 -1.39 14.28
C VAL A 372 -1.88 -1.52 15.50
N GLN A 373 -1.58 -2.46 16.40
CA GLN A 373 -2.30 -2.76 17.63
C GLN A 373 -2.48 -1.55 18.56
N VAL A 374 -1.62 -0.52 18.45
CA VAL A 374 -1.74 0.73 19.22
C VAL A 374 -3.04 1.49 18.98
N PHE A 375 -3.77 1.20 17.90
CA PHE A 375 -5.09 1.78 17.63
C PHE A 375 -6.25 1.02 18.28
N PHE A 376 -6.08 -0.25 18.67
CA PHE A 376 -7.17 -1.05 19.24
C PHE A 376 -7.79 -0.45 20.51
N PRO A 377 -7.03 0.17 21.45
CA PRO A 377 -7.62 0.84 22.61
C PRO A 377 -8.60 1.97 22.28
N LEU A 378 -8.54 2.57 21.08
CA LEU A 378 -9.48 3.61 20.65
C LEU A 378 -10.87 3.05 20.32
N PHE A 379 -10.99 1.75 20.03
CA PHE A 379 -12.28 1.08 19.84
C PHE A 379 -13.01 0.83 21.17
N ALA A 380 -12.29 0.80 22.30
CA ALA A 380 -12.87 0.62 23.62
C ALA A 380 -13.56 1.88 24.19
N GLN A 381 -13.57 2.99 23.44
CA GLN A 381 -14.05 4.30 23.87
C GLN A 381 -14.96 4.99 22.83
N LEU A 382 -15.60 4.22 21.92
CA LEU A 382 -16.46 4.78 20.86
C LEU A 382 -17.77 5.39 21.40
N ASP A 383 -18.25 4.93 22.56
CA ASP A 383 -19.50 5.36 23.18
C ASP A 383 -19.32 6.47 24.23
N HIS A 384 -18.08 6.95 24.41
CA HIS A 384 -17.71 8.00 25.33
C HIS A 384 -18.20 9.38 24.84
N GLN A 385 -18.58 10.25 25.77
CA GLN A 385 -19.18 11.55 25.47
C GLN A 385 -18.13 12.61 25.10
N GLN A 386 -18.47 13.53 24.21
CA GLN A 386 -17.72 14.75 23.97
C GLN A 386 -17.96 15.76 25.10
N SER A 387 -17.19 16.86 25.11
CA SER A 387 -17.28 17.91 26.15
C SER A 387 -18.62 18.65 26.19
N ASP A 388 -19.47 18.49 25.17
CA ASP A 388 -20.85 19.00 25.07
C ASP A 388 -21.92 17.96 25.45
N GLY A 389 -21.51 16.75 25.88
CA GLY A 389 -22.40 15.64 26.23
C GLY A 389 -22.86 14.78 25.04
N SER A 390 -22.54 15.17 23.79
CA SER A 390 -22.90 14.38 22.61
C SER A 390 -22.01 13.14 22.44
N ILE A 391 -22.53 12.09 21.81
CA ILE A 391 -21.73 10.94 21.35
C ILE A 391 -21.54 11.08 19.85
N ASN A 392 -20.30 11.00 19.37
CA ASN A 392 -20.00 11.08 17.94
C ASN A 392 -19.76 9.68 17.36
N TYR A 393 -20.72 9.19 16.58
CA TYR A 393 -20.68 7.87 15.95
C TYR A 393 -19.69 7.77 14.78
N ASP A 394 -19.24 8.89 14.21
CA ASP A 394 -18.30 8.89 13.08
C ASP A 394 -16.92 8.32 13.48
N VAL A 395 -16.55 8.36 14.76
CA VAL A 395 -15.25 7.90 15.28
C VAL A 395 -14.92 6.49 14.80
N CYS A 396 -15.91 5.58 14.82
CA CYS A 396 -15.71 4.21 14.38
C CYS A 396 -15.41 4.13 12.87
N SER A 397 -16.10 4.94 12.05
CA SER A 397 -15.81 5.06 10.61
C SER A 397 -14.36 5.44 10.36
N ILE A 398 -13.83 6.39 11.14
CA ILE A 398 -12.51 6.97 10.90
C ILE A 398 -11.43 5.96 11.27
N LEU A 399 -11.56 5.29 12.42
CA LEU A 399 -10.63 4.25 12.85
C LEU A 399 -10.62 3.07 11.88
N LEU A 400 -11.80 2.54 11.52
CA LEU A 400 -11.88 1.39 10.61
C LEU A 400 -11.40 1.75 9.19
N PHE A 401 -11.79 2.90 8.64
CA PHE A 401 -11.26 3.39 7.35
C PHE A 401 -9.73 3.47 7.35
N THR A 402 -9.16 4.05 8.42
CA THR A 402 -7.70 4.17 8.56
C THR A 402 -7.05 2.79 8.64
N LEU A 403 -7.64 1.84 9.38
CA LEU A 403 -7.13 0.46 9.43
C LEU A 403 -7.20 -0.23 8.06
N CYS A 404 -8.33 -0.14 7.35
CA CYS A 404 -8.47 -0.75 6.02
C CYS A 404 -7.40 -0.23 5.04
N GLU A 405 -7.23 1.09 4.94
CA GLU A 405 -6.19 1.71 4.10
C GLU A 405 -4.76 1.30 4.51
N LEU A 406 -4.48 1.18 5.82
CA LEU A 406 -3.18 0.72 6.31
C LEU A 406 -2.92 -0.77 6.00
N ILE A 407 -3.96 -1.60 6.08
CA ILE A 407 -3.89 -3.05 5.81
C ILE A 407 -3.73 -3.29 4.31
N GLU A 408 -4.51 -2.62 3.46
CA GLU A 408 -4.43 -2.75 2.00
C GLU A 408 -3.02 -2.39 1.49
N ARG A 409 -2.44 -1.31 2.02
CA ARG A 409 -1.15 -0.75 1.57
C ARG A 409 0.08 -1.40 2.24
N SER A 410 -0.08 -2.26 3.26
CA SER A 410 1.06 -2.84 3.98
C SER A 410 0.89 -4.29 4.42
N TYR A 411 1.66 -5.17 3.79
CA TYR A 411 1.81 -6.59 4.16
C TYR A 411 2.29 -6.79 5.61
N THR A 412 3.10 -5.88 6.14
CA THR A 412 3.54 -5.94 7.55
C THR A 412 2.37 -5.70 8.49
N ILE A 413 1.46 -4.77 8.14
CA ILE A 413 0.25 -4.51 8.91
C ILE A 413 -0.76 -5.65 8.77
N GLN A 414 -0.92 -6.24 7.58
CA GLN A 414 -1.71 -7.48 7.39
C GLN A 414 -1.26 -8.59 8.35
N HIS A 415 0.06 -8.87 8.40
CA HIS A 415 0.62 -9.85 9.33
C HIS A 415 0.45 -9.48 10.80
N GLN A 416 0.60 -8.21 11.16
CA GLN A 416 0.36 -7.74 12.53
C GLN A 416 -1.11 -7.93 12.93
N MET A 417 -2.07 -7.64 12.04
CA MET A 417 -3.50 -7.87 12.28
C MET A 417 -3.82 -9.36 12.44
N LEU A 418 -3.25 -10.23 11.60
CA LEU A 418 -3.48 -11.68 11.70
C LEU A 418 -2.86 -12.26 12.98
N SER A 419 -1.58 -11.98 13.24
CA SER A 419 -0.84 -12.50 14.40
C SER A 419 -1.41 -12.01 15.74
N SER A 420 -1.92 -10.78 15.81
CA SER A 420 -2.56 -10.25 17.02
C SER A 420 -4.05 -10.56 17.14
N LYS A 421 -4.63 -11.33 16.21
CA LYS A 421 -6.09 -11.52 16.09
C LYS A 421 -6.86 -10.19 16.07
N GLY A 422 -6.29 -9.15 15.46
CA GLY A 422 -6.80 -7.77 15.51
C GLY A 422 -8.24 -7.64 15.02
N PHE A 423 -8.61 -8.40 14.00
CA PHE A 423 -9.98 -8.52 13.50
C PHE A 423 -10.99 -8.94 14.59
N LEU A 424 -10.65 -9.99 15.36
CA LEU A 424 -11.48 -10.48 16.47
C LEU A 424 -11.54 -9.47 17.63
N MET A 425 -10.43 -8.77 17.89
CA MET A 425 -10.36 -7.73 18.92
C MET A 425 -11.28 -6.54 18.59
N ILE A 426 -11.31 -6.12 17.32
CA ILE A 426 -12.21 -5.07 16.83
C ILE A 426 -13.67 -5.53 16.95
N GLY A 427 -14.00 -6.74 16.47
CA GLY A 427 -15.35 -7.31 16.58
C GLY A 427 -15.85 -7.37 18.03
N TYR A 428 -15.00 -7.79 18.97
CA TYR A 428 -15.30 -7.82 20.41
C TYR A 428 -15.64 -6.43 20.98
N TYR A 429 -14.89 -5.38 20.62
CA TYR A 429 -15.19 -4.02 21.07
C TYR A 429 -16.51 -3.49 20.46
N LEU A 430 -16.81 -3.83 19.21
CA LEU A 430 -18.05 -3.46 18.55
C LEU A 430 -19.27 -4.17 19.17
N GLU A 431 -19.16 -5.48 19.39
CA GLU A 431 -20.18 -6.31 20.05
C GLU A 431 -20.55 -5.74 21.43
N LYS A 432 -19.54 -5.45 22.27
CA LYS A 432 -19.76 -4.88 23.61
C LYS A 432 -20.58 -3.59 23.56
N ILE A 433 -20.28 -2.69 22.62
CA ILE A 433 -20.94 -1.39 22.52
C ILE A 433 -22.36 -1.50 21.95
N LEU A 434 -22.58 -2.42 21.01
CA LEU A 434 -23.90 -2.70 20.43
C LEU A 434 -24.86 -3.35 21.44
N VAL A 435 -24.37 -4.24 22.30
CA VAL A 435 -25.19 -4.92 23.31
C VAL A 435 -25.64 -3.98 24.44
N GLU A 436 -24.86 -2.95 24.79
CA GLU A 436 -25.12 -2.10 25.96
C GLU A 436 -26.14 -0.95 25.73
N LYS A 437 -26.48 -0.56 24.48
CA LYS A 437 -27.17 0.75 24.21
C LYS A 437 -28.31 0.80 23.17
N VAL A 438 -28.81 -0.31 22.61
CA VAL A 438 -29.92 -0.26 21.63
C VAL A 438 -31.29 -0.03 22.30
N SER A 439 -31.61 1.23 22.60
CA SER A 439 -32.90 1.68 23.12
C SER A 439 -33.19 3.15 22.77
N GLY A 440 -33.23 3.48 21.47
CA GLY A 440 -33.49 4.85 20.98
C GLY A 440 -33.90 4.93 19.50
N PRO A 441 -34.50 6.04 19.04
CA PRO A 441 -35.24 6.12 17.78
C PRO A 441 -34.32 6.37 16.57
N ILE A 442 -34.13 5.34 15.74
CA ILE A 442 -33.28 5.39 14.54
C ILE A 442 -33.98 4.66 13.36
N VAL A 443 -35.19 5.10 13.01
CA VAL A 443 -36.09 4.44 12.03
C VAL A 443 -36.39 5.32 10.80
N GLU A 444 -35.75 6.48 10.73
CA GLU A 444 -35.95 7.57 9.76
C GLU A 444 -36.34 7.28 8.28
N LYS A 445 -35.91 6.20 7.62
CA LYS A 445 -35.80 6.07 6.13
C LYS A 445 -35.24 4.64 5.60
N ARG A 446 -34.57 4.41 4.42
CA ARG A 446 -33.63 3.28 3.95
C ARG A 446 -32.61 3.52 2.74
N SER A 447 -31.31 3.14 2.73
CA SER A 447 -30.29 3.41 1.66
C SER A 447 -30.19 2.36 0.51
N VAL A 448 -30.13 2.83 -0.75
CA VAL A 448 -29.64 2.19 -2.01
C VAL A 448 -30.26 0.83 -2.44
N GLU A 449 -30.50 0.66 -3.75
CA GLU A 449 -30.89 -0.62 -4.37
C GLU A 449 -29.66 -1.30 -4.99
N ILE A 450 -29.49 -2.60 -4.71
CA ILE A 450 -28.39 -3.40 -5.25
C ILE A 450 -28.67 -3.72 -6.74
N THR A 451 -27.65 -3.67 -7.59
CA THR A 451 -27.75 -3.95 -9.04
C THR A 451 -27.03 -5.25 -9.43
N SER A 452 -27.51 -5.91 -10.49
CA SER A 452 -27.19 -7.33 -10.80
C SER A 452 -25.77 -7.58 -11.32
N ASP A 453 -24.96 -6.53 -11.44
CA ASP A 453 -23.53 -6.53 -11.72
C ASP A 453 -22.67 -6.76 -10.45
N TRP A 454 -23.25 -6.65 -9.26
CA TRP A 454 -22.56 -6.82 -7.97
C TRP A 454 -22.33 -8.30 -7.68
N LYS A 455 -21.15 -8.64 -7.11
CA LYS A 455 -20.75 -10.02 -6.82
C LYS A 455 -20.34 -10.19 -5.36
N ILE A 456 -20.59 -11.39 -4.82
CA ILE A 456 -20.16 -11.77 -3.48
C ILE A 456 -18.72 -12.25 -3.52
N GLU A 457 -17.81 -11.39 -3.08
CA GLU A 457 -16.37 -11.69 -3.04
C GLU A 457 -15.96 -12.50 -1.79
N ASN A 458 -16.82 -12.54 -0.76
CA ASN A 458 -16.58 -13.31 0.46
C ASN A 458 -17.85 -14.02 0.99
N PRO A 459 -18.04 -15.32 0.67
CA PRO A 459 -19.15 -16.13 1.20
C PRO A 459 -19.10 -16.40 2.71
N SER A 460 -17.93 -16.26 3.36
CA SER A 460 -17.78 -16.51 4.80
C SER A 460 -18.39 -15.39 5.66
N MET A 461 -18.47 -14.17 5.13
CA MET A 461 -19.15 -13.05 5.80
C MET A 461 -20.66 -13.28 5.96
N ILE A 462 -21.29 -13.92 4.97
CA ILE A 462 -22.71 -14.31 5.04
C ILE A 462 -22.95 -15.14 6.30
N LYS A 463 -22.05 -16.08 6.60
CA LYS A 463 -22.14 -16.94 7.79
C LYS A 463 -21.98 -16.15 9.09
N VAL A 464 -21.07 -15.16 9.15
CA VAL A 464 -20.88 -14.32 10.34
C VAL A 464 -22.12 -13.44 10.57
N ILE A 465 -22.61 -12.74 9.54
CA ILE A 465 -23.80 -11.90 9.62
C ILE A 465 -25.04 -12.73 10.00
N ALA A 466 -25.24 -13.90 9.37
CA ALA A 466 -26.33 -14.81 9.70
C ALA A 466 -26.23 -15.35 11.15
N THR A 467 -25.02 -15.59 11.66
CA THR A 467 -24.81 -16.03 13.06
C THR A 467 -25.13 -14.89 14.05
N LEU A 468 -24.75 -13.65 13.74
CA LEU A 468 -25.07 -12.48 14.56
C LEU A 468 -26.59 -12.19 14.56
N LEU A 469 -27.24 -12.22 13.40
CA LEU A 469 -28.71 -12.10 13.29
C LEU A 469 -29.43 -13.27 13.97
N GLY A 470 -28.88 -14.48 13.91
CA GLY A 470 -29.43 -15.68 14.53
C GLY A 470 -29.36 -15.66 16.07
N ASN A 471 -28.28 -15.13 16.63
CA ASN A 471 -28.05 -15.07 18.08
C ASN A 471 -28.55 -13.76 18.75
N SER A 472 -29.09 -12.82 17.96
CA SER A 472 -29.65 -11.57 18.48
C SER A 472 -31.03 -11.79 19.14
N PRO A 473 -31.36 -11.09 20.24
CA PRO A 473 -32.65 -11.24 20.93
C PRO A 473 -33.83 -10.74 20.07
N ASP A 474 -34.91 -11.51 20.06
CA ASP A 474 -36.08 -11.27 19.20
C ASP A 474 -36.72 -9.89 19.43
N ASN A 475 -36.86 -9.12 18.35
CA ASN A 475 -37.63 -7.88 18.30
C ASN A 475 -38.10 -7.61 16.86
N ILE A 476 -39.08 -6.72 16.70
CA ILE A 476 -39.67 -6.39 15.39
C ILE A 476 -38.63 -5.92 14.35
N HIS A 477 -37.63 -5.14 14.75
CA HIS A 477 -36.60 -4.63 13.85
C HIS A 477 -35.62 -5.73 13.41
N LEU A 478 -35.40 -6.75 14.23
CA LEU A 478 -34.56 -7.91 13.88
C LEU A 478 -35.19 -8.75 12.76
N TYR A 479 -36.51 -8.91 12.74
CA TYR A 479 -37.20 -9.62 11.64
C TYR A 479 -37.12 -8.84 10.32
N ASP A 480 -37.25 -7.51 10.35
CA ASP A 480 -37.02 -6.66 9.18
C ASP A 480 -35.57 -6.74 8.66
N MET A 481 -34.57 -6.75 9.55
CA MET A 481 -33.17 -6.95 9.15
C MET A 481 -32.94 -8.35 8.55
N LYS A 482 -33.52 -9.39 9.14
CA LYS A 482 -33.45 -10.78 8.64
C LYS A 482 -34.07 -10.89 7.24
N SER A 483 -35.24 -10.30 7.00
CA SER A 483 -35.88 -10.29 5.68
C SER A 483 -35.01 -9.59 4.64
N ARG A 484 -34.57 -8.36 4.91
CA ARG A 484 -33.78 -7.57 3.96
C ARG A 484 -32.44 -8.21 3.63
N PHE A 485 -31.75 -8.78 4.63
CA PHE A 485 -30.53 -9.56 4.41
C PHE A 485 -30.79 -10.77 3.49
N LEU A 486 -31.92 -11.45 3.63
CA LEU A 486 -32.30 -12.57 2.75
C LEU A 486 -32.65 -12.09 1.35
N ASP A 487 -33.36 -10.96 1.20
CA ASP A 487 -33.71 -10.37 -0.10
C ASP A 487 -32.45 -9.95 -0.89
N ASP A 488 -31.53 -9.24 -0.24
CA ASP A 488 -30.21 -8.87 -0.79
C ASP A 488 -29.41 -10.11 -1.18
N MET A 489 -29.48 -11.17 -0.37
CA MET A 489 -28.80 -12.43 -0.64
C MET A 489 -29.40 -13.21 -1.81
N ILE A 490 -30.72 -13.24 -1.97
CA ILE A 490 -31.41 -13.84 -3.13
C ILE A 490 -30.97 -13.14 -4.42
N PHE A 491 -30.86 -11.82 -4.39
CA PHE A 491 -30.45 -11.01 -5.52
C PHE A 491 -28.98 -11.23 -5.91
N LEU A 492 -28.08 -11.34 -4.93
CA LEU A 492 -26.63 -11.53 -5.14
C LEU A 492 -26.19 -13.00 -5.37
N LEU A 493 -26.95 -14.01 -4.92
CA LEU A 493 -26.55 -15.44 -4.94
C LEU A 493 -27.05 -16.25 -6.15
N SER A 494 -27.33 -15.62 -7.28
CA SER A 494 -27.75 -16.30 -8.52
C SER A 494 -26.70 -17.28 -9.13
N SER A 495 -25.61 -17.61 -8.41
CA SER A 495 -24.52 -18.49 -8.87
C SER A 495 -23.72 -19.26 -7.78
N ALA A 496 -24.29 -19.62 -6.60
CA ALA A 496 -23.52 -20.39 -5.58
C ALA A 496 -24.27 -21.51 -4.82
N LYS A 497 -23.59 -22.66 -4.61
CA LYS A 497 -24.14 -23.94 -4.11
C LYS A 497 -24.28 -24.11 -2.57
N TYR A 498 -24.26 -23.04 -1.77
CA TYR A 498 -24.18 -23.13 -0.29
C TYR A 498 -25.53 -23.04 0.46
N LEU A 499 -26.65 -23.03 -0.25
CA LEU A 499 -27.99 -22.69 0.27
C LEU A 499 -28.66 -23.73 1.20
N LEU A 500 -28.23 -24.99 1.20
CA LEU A 500 -28.86 -26.05 2.00
C LEU A 500 -28.78 -25.83 3.52
N GLY A 501 -27.85 -25.00 4.01
CA GLY A 501 -27.73 -24.66 5.44
C GLY A 501 -28.76 -23.66 5.97
N LEU A 502 -29.64 -23.13 5.11
CA LEU A 502 -30.69 -22.17 5.47
C LEU A 502 -32.11 -22.78 5.52
N ALA A 503 -32.26 -24.04 5.11
CA ALA A 503 -33.52 -24.76 5.20
C ALA A 503 -33.73 -25.34 6.61
N TYR A 504 -34.94 -25.22 7.16
CA TYR A 504 -35.28 -25.84 8.44
C TYR A 504 -35.61 -27.33 8.21
N ILE A 505 -34.82 -28.22 8.84
CA ILE A 505 -34.97 -29.69 8.69
C ILE A 505 -36.32 -30.19 9.24
N TYR A 506 -36.84 -29.53 10.29
CA TYR A 506 -38.20 -29.71 10.78
C TYR A 506 -38.90 -28.35 10.82
N GLN A 507 -40.01 -28.24 10.09
CA GLN A 507 -40.80 -27.02 9.96
C GLN A 507 -41.95 -27.02 10.96
N SER A 508 -42.19 -25.90 11.63
CA SER A 508 -43.20 -25.81 12.70
C SER A 508 -44.08 -24.56 12.68
N ASN A 509 -43.81 -23.60 11.76
CA ASN A 509 -44.70 -22.46 11.52
C ASN A 509 -44.65 -22.00 10.04
N ASP A 510 -45.66 -21.25 9.62
CA ASP A 510 -45.85 -20.80 8.23
C ASP A 510 -44.69 -19.96 7.69
N GLN A 511 -43.95 -19.26 8.57
CA GLN A 511 -42.79 -18.45 8.20
C GLN A 511 -41.55 -19.31 7.91
N GLN A 512 -41.32 -20.39 8.69
CA GLN A 512 -40.28 -21.38 8.42
C GLN A 512 -40.55 -22.16 7.13
N ILE A 513 -41.83 -22.45 6.84
CA ILE A 513 -42.27 -23.05 5.59
C ILE A 513 -41.94 -22.10 4.43
N ALA A 514 -42.40 -20.85 4.49
CA ALA A 514 -42.13 -19.84 3.45
C ALA A 514 -40.63 -19.62 3.18
N VAL A 515 -39.77 -19.57 4.22
CA VAL A 515 -38.31 -19.46 4.05
C VAL A 515 -37.73 -20.71 3.37
N THR A 516 -38.18 -21.90 3.76
CA THR A 516 -37.68 -23.15 3.19
C THR A 516 -38.12 -23.32 1.74
N ASP A 517 -39.36 -22.96 1.41
CA ASP A 517 -39.88 -23.00 0.04
C ASP A 517 -39.08 -22.09 -0.90
N ARG A 518 -38.70 -20.88 -0.45
CA ARG A 518 -37.83 -19.97 -1.23
C ARG A 518 -36.43 -20.53 -1.45
N VAL A 519 -35.86 -21.26 -0.47
CA VAL A 519 -34.58 -21.96 -0.63
C VAL A 519 -34.68 -23.06 -1.70
N PHE A 520 -35.78 -23.83 -1.73
CA PHE A 520 -36.00 -24.87 -2.74
C PHE A 520 -36.34 -24.33 -4.14
N GLU A 521 -37.09 -23.23 -4.24
CA GLU A 521 -37.38 -22.53 -5.49
C GLU A 521 -36.09 -22.03 -6.16
N LEU A 522 -35.19 -21.43 -5.37
CA LEU A 522 -33.89 -20.96 -5.83
C LEU A 522 -32.96 -22.12 -6.28
N LEU A 523 -32.99 -23.25 -5.56
CA LEU A 523 -32.29 -24.49 -5.93
C LEU A 523 -32.75 -25.04 -7.29
N ASN A 524 -34.06 -25.00 -7.58
CA ASN A 524 -34.61 -25.44 -8.87
C ASN A 524 -34.13 -24.58 -10.05
N ILE A 525 -34.03 -23.26 -9.86
CA ILE A 525 -33.54 -22.32 -10.90
C ILE A 525 -32.05 -22.59 -11.21
N LEU A 526 -31.23 -22.75 -10.16
CA LEU A 526 -29.80 -23.09 -10.30
C LEU A 526 -29.60 -24.44 -11.00
N LEU A 527 -30.42 -25.45 -10.67
CA LEU A 527 -30.36 -26.78 -11.27
C LEU A 527 -30.78 -26.76 -12.76
N HIS A 528 -31.81 -25.98 -13.11
CA HIS A 528 -32.23 -25.78 -14.50
C HIS A 528 -31.11 -25.16 -15.36
N HIS A 529 -30.36 -24.20 -14.82
CA HIS A 529 -29.22 -23.61 -15.52
C HIS A 529 -28.03 -24.57 -15.63
N ALA A 530 -27.70 -25.33 -14.58
CA ALA A 530 -26.62 -26.32 -14.64
C ALA A 530 -26.85 -27.37 -15.75
N ILE A 531 -28.06 -27.94 -15.81
CA ILE A 531 -28.45 -28.93 -16.83
C ILE A 531 -28.43 -28.34 -18.27
N LYS A 532 -28.63 -27.03 -18.40
CA LYS A 532 -28.71 -26.34 -19.70
C LYS A 532 -27.34 -25.89 -20.24
N PHE A 533 -26.34 -25.70 -19.37
CA PHE A 533 -25.05 -25.09 -19.75
C PHE A 533 -23.81 -25.97 -19.49
N GLU A 534 -23.87 -27.03 -18.68
CA GLU A 534 -22.80 -28.05 -18.61
C GLU A 534 -23.06 -29.21 -19.58
N PHE A 535 -22.86 -28.96 -20.88
CA PHE A 535 -22.85 -29.98 -21.94
C PHE A 535 -21.42 -30.21 -22.46
N ASP A 536 -20.56 -30.89 -21.68
CA ASP A 536 -19.50 -31.79 -22.19
C ASP A 536 -18.75 -32.57 -21.08
N GLY A 537 -19.43 -33.48 -20.38
CA GLY A 537 -18.74 -34.44 -19.51
C GLY A 537 -19.65 -35.23 -18.57
N TRP A 538 -19.38 -36.54 -18.44
CA TRP A 538 -20.03 -37.51 -17.54
C TRP A 538 -21.48 -37.90 -17.88
N ARG A 539 -21.62 -39.07 -18.51
CA ARG A 539 -22.91 -39.70 -18.80
C ARG A 539 -23.56 -40.25 -17.52
N ILE A 540 -24.57 -39.56 -17.00
CA ILE A 540 -25.56 -40.12 -16.07
C ILE A 540 -26.92 -39.85 -16.69
N THR A 541 -27.72 -40.90 -16.93
CA THR A 541 -29.08 -40.70 -17.44
C THR A 541 -29.98 -40.16 -16.33
N LYS A 542 -31.02 -39.40 -16.71
CA LYS A 542 -32.04 -38.89 -15.78
C LYS A 542 -32.64 -40.03 -14.93
N GLU A 543 -32.79 -41.22 -15.54
CA GLU A 543 -33.30 -42.43 -14.88
C GLU A 543 -32.30 -43.03 -13.88
N ASP A 544 -31.00 -43.10 -14.21
CA ASP A 544 -29.98 -43.56 -13.26
C ASP A 544 -29.84 -42.62 -12.05
N TYR A 545 -30.06 -41.32 -12.25
CA TYR A 545 -30.06 -40.32 -11.18
C TYR A 545 -31.25 -40.48 -10.23
N TYR A 546 -32.49 -40.57 -10.73
CA TYR A 546 -33.65 -40.85 -9.88
C TYR A 546 -33.53 -42.22 -9.19
N ARG A 547 -32.97 -43.24 -9.87
CA ARG A 547 -32.73 -44.56 -9.26
C ARG A 547 -31.70 -44.48 -8.12
N LYS A 548 -30.68 -43.62 -8.21
CA LYS A 548 -29.72 -43.38 -7.10
C LYS A 548 -30.34 -42.57 -5.96
N ILE A 549 -31.12 -41.53 -6.24
CA ILE A 549 -31.77 -40.73 -5.19
C ILE A 549 -32.82 -41.56 -4.45
N ASN A 550 -33.70 -42.27 -5.15
CA ASN A 550 -34.70 -43.12 -4.51
C ASN A 550 -34.03 -44.21 -3.66
N LYS A 551 -32.94 -44.81 -4.14
CA LYS A 551 -32.18 -45.80 -3.36
C LYS A 551 -31.44 -45.21 -2.16
N MET A 552 -31.03 -43.94 -2.20
CA MET A 552 -30.53 -43.22 -1.02
C MET A 552 -31.66 -42.93 -0.02
N VAL A 553 -32.84 -42.53 -0.50
CA VAL A 553 -34.02 -42.25 0.33
C VAL A 553 -34.65 -43.52 0.91
N GLU A 554 -34.53 -44.67 0.25
CA GLU A 554 -34.89 -45.99 0.76
C GLU A 554 -33.89 -46.45 1.82
N ASN A 555 -32.57 -46.42 1.54
CA ASN A 555 -31.55 -46.76 2.53
C ASN A 555 -31.67 -45.90 3.82
N MET A 556 -31.93 -44.59 3.69
CA MET A 556 -32.15 -43.69 4.83
C MET A 556 -33.44 -43.95 5.62
N LYS A 557 -34.35 -44.80 5.12
CA LYS A 557 -35.52 -45.29 5.88
C LYS A 557 -35.26 -46.65 6.52
N ASP A 558 -34.47 -47.50 5.88
CA ASP A 558 -34.06 -48.81 6.42
C ASP A 558 -33.05 -48.67 7.58
N ASP A 559 -32.24 -47.60 7.59
CA ASP A 559 -31.34 -47.26 8.71
C ASP A 559 -32.15 -46.93 10.00
N ASP A 560 -33.32 -46.29 9.87
CA ASP A 560 -34.22 -45.94 10.99
C ASP A 560 -34.91 -47.17 11.63
N GLU A 561 -35.13 -48.27 10.88
CA GLU A 561 -35.66 -49.52 11.47
C GLU A 561 -34.60 -50.34 12.22
N ASN A 562 -33.31 -50.16 11.91
CA ASN A 562 -32.21 -50.87 12.57
C ASN A 562 -31.62 -50.12 13.77
N ASP A 563 -31.56 -48.79 13.75
CA ASP A 563 -31.00 -48.01 14.88
C ASP A 563 -31.89 -48.00 16.14
N GLN A 564 -33.17 -48.36 16.02
CA GLN A 564 -34.01 -48.68 17.19
C GLN A 564 -33.71 -50.07 17.82
N LYS A 565 -32.77 -50.85 17.27
CA LYS A 565 -32.59 -52.27 17.63
C LYS A 565 -31.18 -52.76 17.96
N THR A 566 -30.15 -51.90 18.03
CA THR A 566 -28.82 -52.38 18.49
C THR A 566 -28.04 -51.41 19.39
N THR A 567 -28.57 -51.13 20.59
CA THR A 567 -27.67 -51.01 21.75
C THR A 567 -27.13 -52.41 22.08
N VAL A 568 -25.82 -52.66 21.85
CA VAL A 568 -24.91 -53.54 22.64
C VAL A 568 -23.59 -53.82 21.90
N SER A 569 -22.49 -53.94 22.68
CA SER A 569 -21.18 -54.58 22.38
C SER A 569 -20.17 -53.95 21.39
N THR A 570 -19.20 -53.23 21.97
CA THR A 570 -17.74 -53.51 21.97
C THR A 570 -16.98 -54.02 20.72
N SER A 571 -15.79 -53.40 20.52
CA SER A 571 -14.43 -54.02 20.37
C SER A 571 -13.64 -53.92 19.04
N THR A 572 -12.47 -53.26 19.15
CA THR A 572 -11.10 -53.63 18.69
C THR A 572 -10.68 -53.80 17.20
N ALA A 573 -9.47 -53.26 16.91
CA ALA A 573 -8.47 -53.67 15.89
C ALA A 573 -8.82 -53.40 14.40
N SER A 574 -7.89 -53.19 13.44
CA SER A 574 -6.42 -53.02 13.38
C SER A 574 -6.01 -52.39 12.01
N GLY A 575 -4.76 -51.91 11.82
CA GLY A 575 -4.26 -51.28 10.56
C GLY A 575 -3.93 -52.26 9.40
N PRO A 576 -2.95 -52.00 8.48
CA PRO A 576 -1.97 -50.90 8.43
C PRO A 576 -1.62 -50.34 6.99
N ASP A 577 -0.64 -49.41 6.92
CA ASP A 577 0.42 -49.21 5.86
C ASP A 577 0.10 -49.03 4.34
N THR A 578 0.82 -48.25 3.50
CA THR A 578 1.94 -47.25 3.59
C THR A 578 1.84 -46.22 2.40
N PRO A 579 2.88 -45.62 1.74
CA PRO A 579 2.94 -44.15 1.50
C PRO A 579 2.88 -43.74 0.00
N ILE A 580 2.99 -42.43 -0.33
CA ILE A 580 3.70 -41.89 -1.54
C ILE A 580 3.73 -40.35 -1.61
N ASP A 581 4.91 -39.83 -2.01
CA ASP A 581 5.34 -38.56 -2.62
C ASP A 581 4.72 -37.18 -2.30
N GLY A 582 5.63 -36.26 -1.95
CA GLY A 582 5.41 -34.82 -2.00
C GLY A 582 6.02 -34.18 -3.25
N GLN A 583 5.18 -33.77 -4.20
CA GLN A 583 5.56 -32.80 -5.26
C GLN A 583 4.35 -32.01 -5.84
N SER A 584 3.49 -31.48 -4.97
CA SER A 584 2.31 -30.68 -5.38
C SER A 584 1.87 -29.58 -4.39
N VAL A 585 2.58 -29.40 -3.28
CA VAL A 585 2.08 -28.64 -2.10
C VAL A 585 2.38 -27.14 -2.15
N THR A 586 3.43 -26.70 -2.86
CA THR A 586 3.97 -25.33 -2.76
C THR A 586 3.29 -24.28 -3.64
N THR A 587 2.61 -24.65 -4.72
CA THR A 587 1.87 -23.70 -5.59
C THR A 587 0.42 -23.47 -5.17
N LEU A 588 -0.19 -24.42 -4.45
CA LEU A 588 -1.55 -24.32 -3.92
C LEU A 588 -1.60 -23.41 -2.67
N ALA A 589 -0.60 -23.55 -1.78
CA ALA A 589 -0.52 -22.81 -0.52
C ALA A 589 -0.50 -21.28 -0.71
N ASN A 590 0.34 -20.76 -1.61
CA ASN A 590 0.50 -19.31 -1.79
C ASN A 590 -0.74 -18.62 -2.40
N HIS A 591 -1.52 -19.33 -3.24
CA HIS A 591 -2.76 -18.78 -3.80
C HIS A 591 -3.94 -18.86 -2.80
N GLN A 592 -4.00 -19.90 -1.97
CA GLN A 592 -5.00 -19.98 -0.88
C GLN A 592 -4.78 -18.89 0.18
N ILE A 593 -3.51 -18.58 0.51
CA ILE A 593 -3.16 -17.51 1.46
C ILE A 593 -3.52 -16.12 0.89
N PHE A 594 -3.29 -15.87 -0.41
CA PHE A 594 -3.68 -14.61 -1.05
C PHE A 594 -5.21 -14.40 -1.05
N CYS A 595 -5.99 -15.40 -1.45
CA CYS A 595 -7.46 -15.28 -1.45
C CYS A 595 -8.06 -15.17 -0.04
N ALA A 596 -7.51 -15.85 0.97
CA ALA A 596 -7.98 -15.75 2.35
C ALA A 596 -7.72 -14.35 2.97
N ASN A 597 -6.59 -13.71 2.62
CA ASN A 597 -6.27 -12.37 3.12
C ASN A 597 -7.18 -11.29 2.50
N VAL A 598 -7.50 -11.39 1.20
CA VAL A 598 -8.45 -10.48 0.52
C VAL A 598 -9.87 -10.62 1.08
N VAL A 599 -10.30 -11.86 1.32
CA VAL A 599 -11.56 -12.21 2.02
C VAL A 599 -11.67 -11.52 3.39
N HIS A 600 -10.59 -11.52 4.20
CA HIS A 600 -10.64 -10.94 5.55
C HIS A 600 -10.69 -9.39 5.57
N ILE A 601 -10.14 -8.73 4.54
CA ILE A 601 -10.11 -7.26 4.43
C ILE A 601 -11.50 -6.71 4.04
N ILE A 602 -12.17 -7.35 3.08
CA ILE A 602 -13.49 -6.91 2.57
C ILE A 602 -14.61 -7.14 3.62
N SER A 603 -14.40 -8.13 4.51
CA SER A 603 -15.20 -8.32 5.73
C SER A 603 -15.21 -7.06 6.62
N GLN A 604 -14.05 -6.43 6.86
CA GLN A 604 -14.02 -5.21 7.66
C GLN A 604 -14.55 -3.99 6.90
N MET A 605 -14.37 -3.91 5.57
CA MET A 605 -14.90 -2.78 4.79
C MET A 605 -16.43 -2.66 4.81
N SER A 606 -17.15 -3.79 4.87
CA SER A 606 -18.61 -3.80 5.03
C SER A 606 -19.05 -3.44 6.46
N GLU A 607 -18.23 -3.75 7.47
CA GLU A 607 -18.43 -3.35 8.87
C GLU A 607 -18.07 -1.88 9.14
N VAL A 608 -17.12 -1.29 8.38
CA VAL A 608 -16.85 0.17 8.34
C VAL A 608 -18.11 0.94 7.91
N LEU A 609 -18.81 0.42 6.90
CA LEU A 609 -20.02 1.04 6.35
C LEU A 609 -21.21 0.97 7.32
N CYS A 610 -21.39 -0.14 8.04
CA CYS A 610 -22.33 -0.20 9.16
C CYS A 610 -21.96 0.84 10.23
N ASN A 611 -20.75 0.78 10.78
CA ASN A 611 -20.41 1.55 11.97
C ASN A 611 -20.21 3.04 11.73
N GLY A 612 -19.84 3.44 10.51
CA GLY A 612 -19.79 4.86 10.14
C GLY A 612 -21.13 5.53 9.87
N CYS A 613 -22.23 4.80 10.03
CA CYS A 613 -23.58 5.34 9.89
C CYS A 613 -24.49 4.98 11.07
N GLY A 614 -23.99 4.29 12.12
CA GLY A 614 -24.73 3.90 13.33
C GLY A 614 -25.33 2.47 13.30
N GLY A 615 -24.87 1.62 12.39
CA GLY A 615 -25.39 0.28 12.12
C GLY A 615 -26.21 0.20 10.83
N LEU A 616 -26.55 -1.03 10.40
CA LEU A 616 -27.38 -1.22 9.22
C LEU A 616 -28.80 -0.67 9.41
N LEU A 617 -29.28 -0.47 10.65
CA LEU A 617 -30.63 0.07 10.89
C LEU A 617 -30.75 1.59 10.60
N PRO A 618 -29.80 2.49 10.97
CA PRO A 618 -29.78 3.86 10.44
C PRO A 618 -29.50 3.98 8.94
N LEU A 619 -28.88 3.00 8.30
CA LEU A 619 -28.76 2.95 6.84
C LEU A 619 -30.06 2.48 6.20
N LEU A 620 -30.70 1.45 6.77
CA LEU A 620 -32.12 1.15 6.65
C LEU A 620 -33.01 2.17 7.39
N ALA A 621 -32.45 3.39 7.58
CA ALA A 621 -33.05 4.67 7.93
C ALA A 621 -32.58 5.87 7.00
N ARG A 622 -32.23 5.68 5.67
CA ARG A 622 -31.84 6.74 4.65
C ARG A 622 -32.74 7.19 3.39
N ALA A 623 -33.68 6.41 2.84
CA ALA A 623 -34.88 6.72 1.97
C ALA A 623 -36.21 5.83 2.13
N THR A 624 -36.86 5.71 3.32
CA THR A 624 -38.33 5.50 3.59
C THR A 624 -38.85 6.75 4.27
#